data_AF-A0A818ATB6-F1
#
_entry.id   AF-A0A818ATB6-F1
#
_cell.length_a   1.000
_cell.length_b   1.000
_cell.length_c   1.000
_cell.angle_alpha   90.00
_cell.angle_beta   90.00
_cell.angle_gamma   90.00
#
_symmetry.space_group_name_H-M   'P 1'
#
loop_
_entity.id
_entity.type
_entity.pdbx_description
1 polymer ?
#
loop_
_entity_poly.entity_id
_entity_poly.type
_entity_poly.pdbx_seq_one_letter_code
_entity_poly.pdbx_strand_id
1 'polypeptide(L)' 'MNFIDSVGVKLLIEIFKDMKKRNIHLYLSECRYDVRYTLDSMDFYGNTDGRIIYVSTHDAVMAILIEIQN' A
#
# COMPACT_ATOMS: atom_id res chain seq x y z
N MET A 1 -5.63 -9.94 0.56
CA MET A 1 -4.62 -10.60 -0.32
C MET A 1 -4.05 -11.80 0.44
N ASN A 2 -3.99 -12.99 -0.16
CA ASN A 2 -3.61 -14.22 0.57
C ASN A 2 -2.11 -14.53 0.55
N PHE A 3 -1.39 -14.02 -0.45
CA PHE A 3 0.07 -14.05 -0.53
C PHE A 3 0.52 -13.03 -1.57
N ILE A 4 1.78 -12.61 -1.51
CA ILE A 4 2.45 -11.83 -2.56
C ILE A 4 3.87 -12.37 -2.69
N ASP A 5 4.37 -12.48 -3.92
CA ASP A 5 5.74 -12.89 -4.20
C ASP A 5 6.61 -11.70 -4.62
N SER A 6 7.90 -11.96 -4.85
CA SER A 6 8.85 -10.91 -5.19
C SER A 6 8.55 -10.19 -6.50
N VAL A 7 7.90 -10.85 -7.45
CA VAL A 7 7.50 -10.25 -8.74
C VAL A 7 6.30 -9.34 -8.50
N GLY A 8 5.32 -9.80 -7.72
CA GLY A 8 4.16 -9.04 -7.30
C GLY A 8 4.54 -7.77 -6.55
N VAL A 9 5.49 -7.83 -5.61
CA VAL A 9 5.96 -6.63 -4.89
C VAL A 9 6.56 -5.60 -5.85
N LYS A 10 7.44 -6.04 -6.77
CA LYS A 10 8.06 -5.13 -7.75
C LYS A 10 7.03 -4.49 -8.67
N LEU A 11 6.07 -5.27 -9.16
CA LEU A 11 4.97 -4.75 -9.98
C LEU A 11 4.14 -3.73 -9.18
N LEU A 12 3.84 -4.03 -7.92
CA LEU A 12 3.08 -3.13 -7.06
C LEU A 12 3.81 -1.80 -6.86
N ILE A 13 5.13 -1.82 -6.63
CA ILE A 13 5.95 -0.60 -6.54
C ILE A 13 5.83 0.25 -7.80
N GLU A 14 5.93 -0.36 -8.99
CA GLU A 14 5.81 0.38 -10.25
C GLU A 14 4.40 0.97 -10.45
N ILE A 15 3.35 0.23 -10.07
CA ILE A 15 1.98 0.74 -10.06
C ILE A 15 1.86 1.97 -9.15
N PHE A 16 2.42 1.93 -7.94
CA PHE A 16 2.42 3.06 -7.01
C PHE A 16 3.12 4.29 -7.59
N LYS A 17 4.31 4.10 -8.19
CA LYS A 17 5.05 5.18 -8.85
C LYS A 17 4.24 5.79 -10.01
N ASP A 18 3.59 4.96 -10.81
CA ASP A 18 2.82 5.43 -11.97
C ASP A 18 1.54 6.16 -11.58
N MET A 19 0.84 5.71 -10.54
CA MET A 19 -0.33 6.42 -10.01
C MET A 19 0.06 7.75 -9.37
N LYS A 20 1.19 7.78 -8.65
CA LYS A 20 1.75 9.02 -8.09
C LYS A 20 2.04 10.07 -9.18
N LYS A 21 2.62 9.67 -10.32
CA LYS A 21 2.84 10.58 -11.47
C LYS A 21 1.54 11.19 -12.02
N ARG A 22 0.40 10.54 -11.78
CA ARG A 22 -0.94 10.97 -12.19
C ARG A 22 -1.70 11.70 -11.08
N ASN A 23 -1.05 11.97 -9.95
CA ASN A 23 -1.66 12.54 -8.75
C ASN A 23 -2.81 11.69 -8.19
N ILE A 24 -2.69 10.36 -8.31
CA ILE A 24 -3.62 9.38 -7.75
C ILE A 24 -2.95 8.72 -6.55
N HIS A 25 -3.55 8.84 -5.38
CA HIS A 25 -3.10 8.18 -4.16
C HIS A 25 -3.73 6.78 -4.05
N LEU A 26 -2.87 5.78 -3.83
CA LEU A 26 -3.29 4.39 -3.66
C LEU A 26 -3.20 3.98 -2.20
N TYR A 27 -4.16 3.19 -1.77
CA TYR A 27 -4.24 2.62 -0.43
C TYR A 27 -4.53 1.11 -0.56
N LEU A 28 -3.77 0.31 0.18
CA LEU A 28 -3.95 -1.14 0.24
C LEU A 28 -4.71 -1.51 1.51
N SER A 29 -5.83 -2.19 1.36
CA SER A 29 -6.58 -2.80 2.45
C SER A 29 -6.41 -4.31 2.50
N GLU A 30 -6.86 -4.95 3.59
CA GLU A 30 -6.85 -6.41 3.77
C GLU A 30 -5.45 -7.04 3.60
N CYS A 31 -4.42 -6.30 4.01
CA CYS A 31 -3.03 -6.74 3.98
C CYS A 31 -2.73 -7.47 5.28
N ARG A 32 -2.87 -8.80 5.27
CA ARG A 32 -2.59 -9.69 6.41
C ARG A 32 -1.09 -9.67 6.75
N TYR A 33 -0.75 -10.22 7.93
CA TYR A 33 0.60 -10.15 8.49
C TYR A 33 1.68 -10.68 7.53
N ASP A 34 1.43 -11.82 6.91
CA ASP A 34 2.29 -12.45 5.91
C ASP A 34 2.58 -11.55 4.72
N VAL A 35 1.55 -10.92 4.15
CA VAL A 35 1.70 -9.95 3.05
C VAL A 35 2.52 -8.74 3.51
N ARG A 36 2.23 -8.18 4.69
CA ARG A 36 2.96 -7.02 5.22
C ARG A 36 4.43 -7.35 5.50
N TYR A 37 4.71 -8.55 5.99
CA TYR A 37 6.06 -9.04 6.22
C TYR A 37 6.84 -9.15 4.91
N THR A 38 6.24 -9.73 3.86
CA THR A 38 6.88 -9.80 2.54
C THR A 38 7.15 -8.41 1.96
N LEU A 39 6.17 -7.50 2.05
CA LEU A 39 6.34 -6.11 1.59
C LEU A 39 7.48 -5.40 2.32
N ASP A 40 7.59 -5.57 3.64
CA ASP A 40 8.66 -4.99 4.45
C ASP A 40 10.04 -5.53 4.06
N SER A 41 10.15 -6.87 3.94
CA SER A 41 11.41 -7.54 3.56
C SER A 41 11.94 -7.14 2.17
N MET A 42 11.09 -6.50 1.37
CA MET A 42 11.38 -6.06 0.01
C MET A 42 11.42 -4.53 -0.14
N ASP A 43 11.51 -3.80 0.98
CA ASP A 43 11.60 -2.34 1.02
C ASP A 43 10.44 -1.62 0.32
N PHE A 44 9.25 -2.21 0.35
CA PHE A 44 8.07 -1.60 -0.25
C PHE A 44 7.75 -0.22 0.35
N TYR A 45 7.89 -0.08 1.67
CA TYR A 45 7.59 1.16 2.38
C TYR A 45 8.60 2.28 2.08
N GLY A 46 9.85 1.97 1.76
CA GLY A 46 10.83 2.98 1.30
C GLY A 46 10.57 3.45 -0.14
N ASN A 47 9.87 2.64 -0.93
CA ASN A 47 9.53 2.93 -2.33
C ASN A 47 8.16 3.58 -2.52
N THR A 48 7.41 3.78 -1.43
CA THR A 48 6.05 4.32 -1.46
C THR A 48 5.89 5.43 -0.42
N ASP A 49 4.88 6.28 -0.61
CA ASP A 49 4.56 7.32 0.38
C ASP A 49 3.99 6.60 1.61
N GLY A 50 4.69 6.64 2.75
CA GLY A 50 4.35 5.81 3.92
C GLY A 50 2.91 5.97 4.43
N ARG A 51 2.44 4.97 5.21
CA ARG A 51 1.06 4.82 5.74
C ARG A 51 -0.05 4.56 4.70
N ILE A 52 0.21 3.66 3.76
CA ILE A 52 -0.75 3.26 2.72
C ILE A 52 -1.30 1.84 2.89
N ILE A 53 -0.93 1.14 3.96
CA ILE A 53 -1.30 -0.27 4.18
C ILE A 53 -2.14 -0.42 5.43
N TYR A 54 -3.28 -1.08 5.29
CA TYR A 54 -4.29 -1.22 6.33
C TYR A 54 -4.74 -2.67 6.49
N VAL A 55 -5.13 -3.01 7.72
CA VAL A 55 -5.60 -4.35 8.08
C VAL A 55 -7.02 -4.58 7.55
N SER A 56 -7.86 -3.54 7.54
CA SER A 56 -9.21 -3.61 6.99
C SER A 56 -9.48 -2.48 5.99
N THR A 57 -10.47 -2.70 5.12
CA THR A 57 -10.98 -1.65 4.22
C THR A 57 -11.57 -0.48 5.00
N HIS A 58 -12.18 -0.73 6.17
CA HIS A 58 -12.70 0.33 7.03
C HIS A 58 -11.58 1.27 7.50
N ASP A 59 -10.46 0.72 8.00
CA ASP A 59 -9.34 1.52 8.49
C ASP A 59 -8.71 2.38 7.37
N ALA A 60 -8.59 1.82 6.17
CA ALA A 60 -8.09 2.55 5.00
C ALA A 60 -8.99 3.75 4.68
N VAL A 61 -10.32 3.56 4.63
CA VAL A 61 -11.27 4.62 4.36
C VAL A 61 -11.24 5.69 5.46
N MET A 62 -11.15 5.30 6.73
CA MET A 62 -11.06 6.25 7.84
C MET A 62 -9.81 7.11 7.76
N ALA A 63 -8.65 6.53 7.45
CA ALA A 63 -7.41 7.28 7.28
C ALA A 63 -7.50 8.27 6.11
N ILE A 64 -8.06 7.83 4.97
CA ILE A 64 -8.28 8.69 3.80
C ILE A 64 -9.19 9.88 4.15
N LEU A 65 -10.30 9.64 4.86
CA LEU A 65 -11.23 10.70 5.23
C LEU A 65 -10.58 11.73 6.16
N ILE A 66 -9.74 11.30 7.10
CA ILE A 66 -8.97 12.20 7.96
C ILE A 66 -7.98 13.03 7.14
N GLU A 67 -7.30 12.43 6.17
CA GLU A 67 -6.34 13.14 5.32
C GLU A 67 -7.01 14.20 4.43
N ILE A 68 -8.17 13.90 3.85
CA ILE A 68 -8.91 14.84 2.99
C ILE A 68 -9.50 16.02 3.77
N GLN A 69 -9.76 15.84 5.07
CA GLN A 69 -10.34 16.89 5.93
C GLN A 69 -9.31 17.89 6.47
N ASN A 70 -8.01 17.61 6.35
CA ASN A 70 -6.91 18.47 6.78
C ASN A 70 -6.30 19.23 5.60
#